data_AF-A0A6I1NQQ2-F1
#
_entry.id   AF-A0A6I1NQQ2-F1
#
_cell.length_a   1.000
_cell.length_b   1.000
_cell.length_c   1.000
_cell.angle_alpha   90.00
_cell.angle_beta   90.00
_cell.angle_gamma   90.00
#
_symmetry.space_group_name_H-M   'P 1'
#
loop_
_entity.id
_entity.type
_entity.pdbx_description
1 polymer ?
#
loop_
_entity_poly.entity_id
_entity_poly.type
_entity_poly.pdbx_seq_one_letter_code
_entity_poly.pdbx_strand_id
1 'polypeptide(L)'
;MKAKMVIPDDLTFSDLHLARDPHGNVSFEWAVIERICQASGLPLAMFRDASEDTVAGFIVRWYQAHRQRGGEADPVAEDLITEVLVEAKAGQTTSHQPGRA
;
A
#
# COMPACT_ATOMS: atom_id res chain seq x y z
N MET A 1 6.39 0.74 17.21
CA MET A 1 7.40 -0.06 16.47
C MET A 1 7.18 0.18 14.98
N LYS A 2 8.17 0.63 14.19
CA LYS A 2 8.01 0.78 12.73
C LYS A 2 8.30 -0.58 12.07
N ALA A 3 7.28 -1.24 11.52
CA ALA A 3 7.46 -2.47 10.76
C ALA A 3 8.37 -2.22 9.54
N LYS A 4 9.47 -2.98 9.43
CA LYS A 4 10.39 -2.91 8.29
C LYS A 4 9.85 -3.81 7.17
N MET A 5 9.62 -3.21 6.00
CA MET A 5 9.29 -3.96 4.78
C MET A 5 10.60 -4.45 4.15
N VAL A 6 10.68 -5.75 3.90
CA VAL A 6 11.81 -6.43 3.27
C VAL A 6 11.32 -6.98 1.93
N ILE A 7 11.84 -6.45 0.84
CA ILE A 7 11.52 -6.91 -0.52
C ILE A 7 12.56 -7.97 -0.92
N PRO A 8 12.16 -9.21 -1.25
CA PRO A 8 13.06 -10.22 -1.79
C PRO A 8 13.77 -9.72 -3.07
N ASP A 9 15.04 -10.09 -3.25
CA ASP A 9 15.85 -9.61 -4.38
C ASP A 9 15.36 -10.12 -5.75
N ASP A 10 14.63 -11.23 -5.76
CA ASP A 10 14.03 -11.82 -6.96
C ASP A 10 12.62 -11.26 -7.27
N LEU A 11 12.16 -10.28 -6.51
CA LEU A 11 10.82 -9.73 -6.62
C LEU A 11 10.87 -8.27 -7.12
N THR A 12 10.11 -8.00 -8.18
CA THR A 12 9.92 -6.66 -8.75
C THR A 12 8.52 -6.14 -8.46
N PHE A 13 8.32 -4.83 -8.62
CA PHE A 13 6.98 -4.25 -8.40
C PHE A 13 5.96 -4.77 -9.41
N SER A 14 6.37 -4.99 -10.65
CA SER A 14 5.49 -5.49 -11.71
C SER A 14 4.94 -6.90 -11.46
N ASP A 15 5.61 -7.71 -10.62
CA ASP A 15 5.09 -9.03 -10.21
C ASP A 15 3.76 -8.93 -9.45
N LEU A 16 3.48 -7.76 -8.84
CA LEU A 16 2.21 -7.50 -8.19
C LEU A 16 1.01 -7.55 -9.15
N HIS A 17 1.26 -7.37 -10.46
CA HIS A 17 0.25 -7.24 -11.51
C HIS A 17 -0.86 -6.27 -11.10
N LEU A 18 -0.45 -5.10 -10.61
CA LEU A 18 -1.37 -4.09 -10.12
C LEU A 18 -2.27 -3.62 -11.26
N ALA A 19 -3.57 -3.76 -11.06
CA ALA A 19 -4.56 -3.38 -12.05
C ALA A 19 -5.71 -2.65 -11.39
N ARG A 20 -6.41 -1.87 -12.20
CA ARG A 20 -7.62 -1.16 -11.79
C ARG A 20 -8.78 -1.62 -12.63
N ASP A 21 -9.87 -2.00 -11.97
CA ASP A 21 -11.10 -2.38 -12.64
C ASP A 21 -11.91 -1.13 -13.07
N PRO A 22 -12.94 -1.29 -13.93
CA PRO A 22 -13.78 -0.16 -14.36
C PRO A 22 -14.60 0.51 -13.25
N HIS A 23 -14.69 -0.10 -12.07
CA HIS A 23 -15.36 0.46 -10.90
C HIS A 23 -14.41 1.24 -9.99
N GLY A 24 -13.11 1.27 -10.32
CA GLY A 24 -12.08 1.95 -9.54
C GLY A 24 -11.44 1.07 -8.46
N ASN A 25 -11.84 -0.20 -8.34
CA ASN A 25 -11.21 -1.10 -7.39
C ASN A 25 -9.83 -1.52 -7.89
N VAL A 26 -8.91 -1.72 -6.95
CA VAL A 26 -7.55 -2.16 -7.25
C VAL A 26 -7.46 -3.68 -7.05
N SER A 27 -6.92 -4.37 -8.04
CA SER A 27 -6.61 -5.80 -7.99
C SER A 27 -5.11 -6.04 -8.07
N PHE A 28 -4.65 -7.12 -7.44
CA PHE A 28 -3.23 -7.46 -7.32
C PHE A 28 -3.04 -8.92 -6.91
N GLU A 29 -1.81 -9.42 -7.07
CA GLU A 29 -1.41 -10.78 -6.72
C GLU A 29 -1.12 -10.94 -5.22
N TRP A 30 -2.02 -11.61 -4.50
CA TRP A 30 -1.85 -11.88 -3.06
C TRP A 30 -0.62 -12.71 -2.73
N ALA A 31 -0.20 -13.60 -3.64
CA ALA A 31 1.01 -14.40 -3.45
C ALA A 31 2.26 -13.51 -3.31
N VAL A 32 2.29 -12.36 -3.99
CA VAL A 32 3.39 -11.39 -3.90
C VAL A 32 3.41 -10.70 -2.54
N ILE A 33 2.25 -10.26 -2.06
CA ILE A 33 2.10 -9.68 -0.72
C ILE A 33 2.53 -10.67 0.35
N GLU A 34 2.13 -11.94 0.21
CA GLU A 34 2.52 -13.01 1.13
C GLU A 34 4.04 -13.21 1.17
N ARG A 35 4.72 -13.23 0.02
CA ARG A 35 6.19 -13.34 -0.04
C ARG A 35 6.89 -12.19 0.68
N ILE A 36 6.43 -10.96 0.49
CA ILE A 36 6.99 -9.79 1.19
C ILE A 36 6.71 -9.89 2.69
N CYS A 37 5.51 -10.32 3.10
CA CYS A 37 5.15 -10.53 4.50
C CYS A 37 6.08 -11.55 5.17
N GLN A 38 6.31 -12.70 4.54
CA GLN A 38 7.22 -13.74 5.01
C GLN A 38 8.64 -13.21 5.18
N ALA A 39 9.19 -12.51 4.17
CA ALA A 39 10.52 -11.91 4.23
C ALA A 39 10.63 -10.80 5.30
N SER A 40 9.53 -10.10 5.57
CA SER A 40 9.45 -9.00 6.55
C SER A 40 9.14 -9.48 7.98
N GLY A 41 8.83 -10.76 8.18
CA GLY A 41 8.34 -11.29 9.45
C GLY A 41 6.99 -10.71 9.87
N LEU A 42 6.15 -10.33 8.90
CA LEU A 42 4.82 -9.77 9.11
C LEU A 42 3.75 -10.85 8.91
N PRO A 43 2.74 -10.97 9.79
CA PRO A 43 1.65 -11.90 9.60
C PRO A 43 0.71 -11.39 8.48
N LEU A 44 0.46 -12.22 7.47
CA LEU A 44 -0.42 -11.88 6.34
C LEU A 44 -1.85 -11.48 6.79
N ALA A 45 -2.30 -12.03 7.91
CA ALA A 45 -3.57 -11.67 8.56
C ALA A 45 -3.70 -10.16 8.83
N MET A 46 -2.59 -9.44 9.07
CA MET A 46 -2.63 -7.97 9.24
C MET A 46 -3.07 -7.21 7.98
N PHE A 47 -3.07 -7.86 6.82
CA PHE A 47 -3.50 -7.25 5.56
C PHE A 47 -4.83 -7.83 5.07
N ARG A 48 -5.06 -9.14 5.31
CA ARG A 48 -6.33 -9.78 4.91
C ARG A 48 -7.50 -9.46 5.83
N ASP A 49 -7.24 -9.37 7.13
CA ASP A 49 -8.29 -9.16 8.14
C ASP A 49 -8.44 -7.68 8.51
N ALA A 50 -7.57 -6.82 7.96
CA ALA A 50 -7.61 -5.37 8.15
C ALA A 50 -8.42 -4.69 7.04
N SER A 51 -8.51 -3.35 7.11
CA SER A 51 -9.15 -2.55 6.05
C SER A 51 -8.32 -2.58 4.76
N GLU A 52 -9.01 -2.37 3.64
CA GLU A 52 -8.38 -2.18 2.32
C GLU A 52 -7.32 -1.07 2.35
N ASP A 53 -7.50 -0.03 3.17
CA ASP A 53 -6.51 1.04 3.38
C ASP A 53 -5.14 0.52 3.85
N THR A 54 -5.13 -0.58 4.62
CA THR A 54 -3.89 -1.15 5.16
C THR A 54 -3.05 -1.77 4.04
N VAL A 55 -3.68 -2.46 3.10
CA VAL A 55 -2.97 -3.02 1.94
C VAL A 55 -2.64 -1.94 0.91
N ALA A 56 -3.51 -0.94 0.70
CA ALA A 56 -3.22 0.20 -0.16
C ALA A 56 -1.99 0.99 0.33
N GLY A 57 -1.91 1.31 1.62
CA GLY A 57 -0.75 1.98 2.22
C GLY A 57 0.54 1.16 2.12
N PHE A 58 0.42 -0.18 2.18
CA PHE A 58 1.55 -1.09 1.97
C PHE A 58 2.05 -1.04 0.52
N ILE A 59 1.15 -1.14 -0.46
CA ILE A 59 1.47 -1.06 -1.90
C ILE A 59 2.14 0.29 -2.22
N VAL A 60 1.57 1.39 -1.74
CA VAL A 60 2.12 2.75 -1.90
C VAL A 60 3.55 2.84 -1.36
N ARG A 61 3.78 2.32 -0.14
CA ARG A 61 5.12 2.34 0.47
C ARG A 61 6.13 1.52 -0.33
N TRP A 62 5.73 0.35 -0.83
CA TRP A 62 6.61 -0.46 -1.66
C TRP A 62 6.93 0.25 -2.98
N TYR A 63 5.92 0.79 -3.66
CA TYR A 63 6.10 1.52 -4.91
C TYR A 63 7.03 2.72 -4.77
N GLN A 64 6.89 3.51 -3.71
CA GLN A 64 7.82 4.61 -3.42
C GLN A 64 9.27 4.13 -3.28
N ALA A 65 9.50 3.01 -2.59
CA ALA A 65 10.83 2.43 -2.47
C ALA A 65 11.36 1.87 -3.82
N HIS A 66 10.48 1.32 -4.66
CA HIS A 66 10.80 0.87 -6.01
C HIS A 66 11.27 2.04 -6.89
N ARG A 67 10.52 3.16 -6.89
CA ARG A 67 10.85 4.37 -7.65
C ARG A 67 12.15 5.03 -7.16
N GLN A 68 12.39 5.06 -5.85
CA GLN A 68 13.66 5.57 -5.28
C GLN A 68 14.89 4.77 -5.72
N ARG A 69 14.71 3.51 -6.13
CA ARG A 69 15.78 2.64 -6.65
C ARG A 69 15.90 2.69 -8.18
N GLY A 70 15.18 3.59 -8.85
CA GLY A 70 15.15 3.68 -10.31
C GLY A 70 14.26 2.63 -10.98
N GLY A 71 13.35 2.00 -10.22
CA GLY A 71 12.36 1.08 -10.78
C GLY A 71 11.37 1.79 -11.72
N GLU A 72 10.71 1.03 -12.57
CA GLU A 72 9.76 1.53 -13.58
C GLU A 72 8.54 2.23 -12.97
N ALA A 73 7.89 3.06 -13.78
CA ALA A 73 6.64 3.71 -13.40
C ALA A 73 5.47 2.73 -13.57
N ASP A 74 4.53 2.75 -12.62
CA ASP A 74 3.27 2.02 -12.68
C ASP A 74 2.10 3.02 -12.55
N PRO A 75 1.28 3.21 -13.60
CA PRO A 75 0.25 4.23 -13.60
C PRO A 75 -0.84 3.99 -12.54
N VAL A 76 -1.14 2.73 -12.22
CA VAL A 76 -2.15 2.39 -11.19
C VAL A 76 -1.61 2.74 -9.80
N ALA A 77 -0.31 2.51 -9.56
CA ALA A 77 0.33 2.87 -8.31
C ALA A 77 0.46 4.41 -8.13
N GLU A 78 0.73 5.15 -9.20
CA GLU A 78 0.77 6.63 -9.17
C GLU A 78 -0.61 7.21 -8.84
N ASP A 79 -1.67 6.68 -9.44
CA ASP A 79 -3.06 7.05 -9.13
C ASP A 79 -3.40 6.73 -7.68
N LEU A 80 -3.05 5.53 -7.20
CA LEU A 80 -3.29 5.09 -5.83
C LEU A 80 -2.56 5.97 -4.80
N ILE A 81 -1.33 6.42 -5.09
CA ILE A 81 -0.62 7.39 -4.22
C ILE A 81 -1.45 8.67 -4.08
N THR A 82 -1.98 9.18 -5.20
CA THR A 82 -2.73 10.43 -5.20
C THR A 82 -3.98 10.30 -4.33
N GLU A 83 -4.70 9.18 -4.42
CA GLU A 83 -5.88 8.90 -3.61
C GLU A 83 -5.56 8.80 -2.13
N VAL A 84 -4.56 7.98 -1.75
CA VAL A 84 -4.15 7.81 -0.35
C VAL A 84 -3.71 9.16 0.26
N LEU A 85 -3.02 10.01 -0.51
CA LEU A 85 -2.62 11.34 -0.05
C LEU A 85 -3.82 12.29 0.13
N VAL A 86 -4.79 12.25 -0.78
CA VAL A 86 -6.01 13.07 -0.70
C VAL A 86 -6.87 12.63 0.50
N GLU A 87 -7.05 11.33 0.71
CA GLU A 87 -7.81 10.77 1.82
C GLU A 87 -7.14 11.02 3.16
N ALA A 88 -5.82 10.86 3.27
CA ALA A 88 -5.08 11.20 4.48
C ALA A 88 -5.22 12.68 4.84
N LYS A 89 -5.26 13.56 3.83
CA LYS A 89 -5.52 15.00 4.01
C LYS A 89 -6.96 15.26 4.44
N ALA A 90 -7.95 14.58 3.84
CA ALA A 90 -9.36 14.72 4.20
C ALA A 90 -9.66 14.19 5.61
N GLY A 91 -9.12 13.04 6.00
CA GLY A 91 -9.26 12.47 7.35
C GLY A 91 -8.63 13.33 8.45
N GLN A 92 -7.60 14.12 8.14
CA GLN A 92 -7.05 15.12 9.07
C GLN A 92 -7.92 16.36 9.24
N THR A 93 -8.84 16.66 8.30
CA THR A 93 -9.70 17.86 8.39
C THR A 93 -10.86 17.75 9.36
N THR A 94 -11.08 16.59 9.99
CA THR A 94 -12.18 16.36 10.95
C THR A 94 -11.68 15.77 12.27
N SER A 95 -10.58 16.25 12.83
CA SER A 95 -10.32 16.12 14.27
C SER A 95 -10.81 17.38 14.97
N HIS A 96 -12.13 17.52 15.11
CA HIS A 96 -12.68 18.42 16.12
C HIS A 96 -12.36 17.79 17.48
N GLN A 97 -11.46 18.40 18.25
CA GLN A 97 -11.37 18.08 19.67
C GLN A 97 -12.77 18.27 20.28
N PRO A 98 -13.30 17.33 21.09
CA PRO A 98 -14.47 17.61 21.90
C PRO A 98 -14.08 18.66 22.94
N GLY A 99 -14.34 19.92 22.62
CA GLY A 99 -14.25 21.05 23.55
C GLY A 99 -15.49 21.06 24.44
N ARG A 100 -15.39 20.32 25.53
CA ARG A 100 -16.14 20.36 26.81
C ARG A 100 -17.34 21.31 26.95
N ALA A 101 -18.46 20.71 27.37
CA ALA A 101 -19.48 21.15 28.34
C ALA A 101 -20.09 22.55 28.19
#